data_AF-A0A444Z5C9-F1
#
_entry.id   AF-A0A444Z5C9-F1
#
_cell.length_a   1.000
_cell.length_b   1.000
_cell.length_c   1.000
_cell.angle_alpha   90.00
_cell.angle_beta   90.00
_cell.angle_gamma   90.00
#
_symmetry.space_group_name_H-M   'P 1'
#
loop_
_entity.id
_entity.type
_entity.pdbx_description
1 polymer ?
#
loop_
_entity_poly.entity_id
_entity_poly.type
_entity_poly.pdbx_seq_one_letter_code
_entity_poly.pdbx_strand_id
1 'polypeptide(L)'
;MWIGGFLIVGAAAHAAIFMVRDYDPTTRYNDLLDRVLRHRDAIISHLNWVCIFLGFHSFGLYIHNDTMSALGRPQDMFSDTAIQLQPVFAQSEHSNICPTFILDETPNELKTISTGLPFFK
;
A
#
# COMPACT_ATOMS: atom_id res chain seq x y z
N MET A 1 2.91 14.73 -6.14
CA MET A 1 2.24 14.19 -4.94
C MET A 1 1.02 15.01 -4.53
N TRP A 2 1.17 16.29 -4.13
CA TRP A 2 0.05 17.10 -3.61
C TRP A 2 -1.18 17.22 -4.52
N ILE A 3 -1.00 17.61 -5.78
CA ILE A 3 -2.12 17.74 -6.75
C ILE A 3 -2.85 16.41 -6.93
N GLY A 4 -2.12 15.29 -7.01
CA GLY A 4 -2.72 13.96 -7.08
C GLY A 4 -3.57 13.63 -5.86
N GLY A 5 -3.10 13.97 -4.65
CA GLY A 5 -3.86 13.81 -3.41
C GLY A 5 -5.17 14.61 -3.41
N PHE A 6 -5.12 15.87 -3.85
CA PHE A 6 -6.32 16.70 -3.96
C PHE A 6 -7.34 16.11 -4.94
N LEU A 7 -6.89 15.60 -6.09
CA LEU A 7 -7.77 14.99 -7.09
C LEU A 7 -8.43 13.70 -6.58
N ILE A 8 -7.71 12.86 -5.81
CA ILE A 8 -8.26 11.63 -5.23
C ILE A 8 -9.35 11.94 -4.19
N VAL A 9 -9.09 12.88 -3.28
CA VAL A 9 -10.10 13.31 -2.29
C VAL A 9 -11.29 13.98 -2.98
N GLY A 10 -11.03 14.80 -4.00
CA GLY A 10 -12.06 15.42 -4.83
C GLY A 10 -12.96 14.40 -5.54
N ALA A 11 -12.41 13.29 -6.04
CA ALA A 11 -13.19 12.21 -6.63
C ALA A 11 -14.11 11.53 -5.61
N ALA A 12 -13.62 11.28 -4.39
CA ALA A 12 -14.44 10.73 -3.30
C ALA A 12 -15.57 11.70 -2.89
N ALA A 13 -15.29 13.01 -2.85
CA ALA A 13 -16.30 14.02 -2.56
C ALA A 13 -17.42 14.05 -3.62
N HIS A 14 -17.07 14.00 -4.91
CA HIS A 14 -18.07 13.93 -5.99
C HIS A 14 -18.87 12.64 -5.97
N ALA A 15 -18.26 11.49 -5.61
CA ALA A 15 -18.97 10.23 -5.43
C ALA A 15 -20.03 10.31 -4.32
N ALA A 16 -19.71 10.97 -3.20
CA ALA A 16 -20.68 11.20 -2.12
C ALA A 16 -21.81 12.16 -2.53
N ILE A 17 -21.49 13.22 -3.29
CA ILE A 17 -22.50 14.15 -3.83
C ILE A 17 -23.47 13.40 -4.77
N PHE A 18 -22.94 12.57 -5.66
CA PHE A 18 -23.74 11.72 -6.55
C PHE A 18 -24.67 10.79 -5.76
N MET A 19 -24.17 10.13 -4.71
CA MET A 19 -24.97 9.25 -3.86
C MET A 19 -26.12 9.96 -3.13
N VAL A 20 -26.00 11.26 -2.88
CA VAL A 20 -27.05 12.05 -2.21
C VAL A 20 -28.04 12.65 -3.20
N ARG A 21 -27.56 13.12 -4.36
CA ARG A 21 -28.37 13.92 -5.29
C ARG A 21 -28.98 13.11 -6.43
N ASP A 22 -28.21 12.19 -7.01
CA ASP A 22 -28.52 11.58 -8.30
C ASP A 22 -28.71 10.05 -8.21
N TYR A 23 -28.47 9.47 -7.04
CA TYR A 23 -28.71 8.04 -6.81
C TYR A 23 -30.18 7.77 -6.50
N ASP A 24 -30.80 6.96 -7.36
CA ASP A 24 -32.16 6.46 -7.18
C ASP A 24 -32.14 4.93 -6.99
N PRO A 25 -32.55 4.42 -5.81
CA PRO A 25 -32.55 2.99 -5.53
C PRO A 25 -33.63 2.22 -6.30
N THR A 26 -34.66 2.89 -6.80
CA THR A 26 -35.77 2.24 -7.52
C THR A 26 -35.38 1.85 -8.94
N THR A 27 -34.47 2.61 -9.56
CA THR A 27 -33.99 2.36 -10.92
C THR A 27 -32.73 1.48 -10.97
N ARG A 28 -32.06 1.25 -9.83
CA ARG A 28 -30.81 0.47 -9.73
C ARG A 28 -30.90 -0.75 -8.80
N TYR A 29 -32.03 -1.43 -8.82
CA TYR A 29 -32.27 -2.62 -8.01
C TYR A 29 -31.35 -3.79 -8.42
N ASN A 30 -30.69 -4.43 -7.44
CA ASN A 30 -29.80 -5.59 -7.60
C ASN A 30 -28.56 -5.39 -8.50
N ASP A 31 -28.21 -4.16 -8.86
CA ASP A 31 -26.94 -3.87 -9.52
C ASP A 31 -25.74 -4.00 -8.55
N LEU A 32 -24.51 -3.95 -9.07
CA LEU A 32 -23.28 -4.03 -8.28
C LEU A 32 -23.25 -2.96 -7.17
N LEU A 33 -23.68 -1.73 -7.47
CA LEU A 33 -23.71 -0.63 -6.51
C LEU A 33 -24.67 -0.93 -5.34
N ASP A 34 -25.86 -1.43 -5.63
CA ASP A 34 -26.85 -1.82 -4.62
C ASP A 34 -26.34 -2.98 -3.76
N ARG A 35 -25.67 -3.97 -4.38
CA ARG A 35 -25.04 -5.06 -3.64
C ARG A 35 -24.00 -4.52 -2.66
N VAL A 36 -23.09 -3.65 -3.10
CA VAL A 36 -22.07 -3.00 -2.24
C VAL A 36 -22.71 -2.26 -1.08
N LEU A 37 -23.77 -1.48 -1.34
CA LEU A 37 -24.49 -0.75 -0.30
C LEU A 37 -25.11 -1.67 0.76
N ARG A 38 -25.63 -2.84 0.35
CA ARG A 38 -26.24 -3.82 1.27
C ARG A 38 -25.25 -4.46 2.25
N HIS A 39 -23.96 -4.50 1.95
CA HIS A 39 -22.93 -5.02 2.86
C HIS A 39 -21.90 -3.97 3.28
N ARG A 40 -22.28 -2.68 3.23
CA ARG A 40 -21.39 -1.57 3.59
C ARG A 40 -20.78 -1.72 4.99
N ASP A 41 -21.54 -2.24 5.95
CA ASP A 41 -21.06 -2.38 7.33
C ASP A 41 -19.92 -3.39 7.42
N ALA A 42 -19.99 -4.47 6.65
CA ALA A 42 -18.90 -5.46 6.55
C ALA A 42 -17.66 -4.86 5.87
N ILE A 43 -17.82 -4.05 4.83
CA ILE A 43 -16.69 -3.37 4.16
C ILE A 43 -16.01 -2.41 5.14
N ILE A 44 -16.78 -1.56 5.81
CA ILE A 44 -16.25 -0.57 6.76
C ILE A 44 -15.60 -1.25 7.96
N SER A 45 -16.18 -2.33 8.49
CA SER A 45 -15.59 -3.06 9.63
C SER A 45 -14.26 -3.72 9.29
N HIS A 46 -14.13 -4.32 8.10
CA HIS A 46 -12.88 -4.93 7.65
C HIS A 46 -11.83 -3.85 7.36
N LEU A 47 -12.21 -2.74 6.74
CA LEU A 47 -11.28 -1.63 6.51
C LEU A 47 -10.77 -1.05 7.83
N ASN A 48 -11.65 -0.87 8.82
CA ASN A 48 -11.25 -0.45 10.16
C ASN A 48 -10.24 -1.43 10.79
N TRP A 49 -10.53 -2.74 10.73
CA TRP A 49 -9.60 -3.76 11.22
C TRP A 49 -8.24 -3.69 10.52
N VAL A 50 -8.20 -3.55 9.19
CA VAL A 50 -6.94 -3.40 8.44
C VAL A 50 -6.19 -2.13 8.84
N CYS A 51 -6.87 -0.99 9.03
CA CYS A 51 -6.23 0.25 9.48
C CYS A 51 -5.58 0.10 10.86
N ILE A 52 -6.26 -0.55 11.81
CA ILE A 52 -5.73 -0.83 13.14
C ILE A 52 -4.54 -1.78 13.04
N PHE A 53 -4.69 -2.87 12.29
CA PHE A 53 -3.63 -3.85 12.07
C PHE A 53 -2.37 -3.20 11.48
N LEU A 54 -2.51 -2.42 10.41
CA LEU A 54 -1.42 -1.68 9.79
C LEU A 54 -0.78 -0.70 10.77
N GLY A 55 -1.56 0.04 11.57
CA GLY A 55 -1.02 0.96 12.58
C GLY A 55 -0.12 0.27 13.60
N PHE A 56 -0.58 -0.86 14.16
CA PHE A 56 0.22 -1.62 15.13
C PHE A 56 1.45 -2.29 14.52
N HIS A 57 1.36 -2.80 13.29
CA HIS A 57 2.44 -3.57 12.65
C HIS A 57 3.36 -2.74 11.76
N SER A 58 3.13 -1.43 11.64
CA SER A 58 4.06 -0.50 10.99
C SER A 58 4.57 0.52 12.01
N PHE A 59 3.75 1.49 12.39
CA PHE A 59 4.12 2.51 13.38
C PHE A 59 4.49 1.92 14.73
N GLY A 60 3.81 0.86 15.18
CA GLY A 60 4.15 0.18 16.43
C GLY A 60 5.57 -0.43 16.44
N LEU A 61 6.10 -0.86 15.28
CA LEU A 61 7.48 -1.34 15.19
C LEU A 61 8.50 -0.23 15.42
N TYR A 62 8.20 1.01 15.03
CA TYR A 62 9.06 2.16 15.32
C TYR A 62 9.10 2.46 16.81
N ILE A 63 7.95 2.46 17.50
CA ILE A 63 7.91 2.64 18.96
C ILE A 63 8.65 1.50 19.68
N HIS A 64 8.47 0.26 19.22
CA HIS A 64 9.22 -0.90 19.72
C HIS A 64 10.73 -0.67 19.59
N ASN A 65 11.19 -0.25 18.41
CA ASN A 65 12.60 0.03 18.16
C ASN A 65 13.14 1.16 19.05
N ASP A 66 12.39 2.25 19.21
CA ASP A 66 12.77 3.36 20.10
C ASP A 66 12.89 2.89 21.55
N THR A 67 11.96 2.05 22.00
CA THR A 67 11.96 1.49 23.37
C THR A 67 13.12 0.51 23.58
N MET A 68 13.35 -0.42 22.64
CA MET A 68 14.45 -1.39 22.73
C MET A 68 15.82 -0.71 22.66
N SER A 69 15.93 0.36 21.85
CA SER A 69 17.13 1.20 21.81
C SER A 69 17.35 1.91 23.14
N ALA A 70 16.32 2.54 23.72
CA ALA A 70 16.40 3.24 25.00
C ALA A 70 16.72 2.30 26.19
N LEU A 71 16.27 1.04 26.13
CA LEU A 71 16.57 0.01 27.13
C LEU A 71 17.97 -0.61 26.96
N GLY A 72 18.75 -0.18 25.98
CA GLY A 72 20.09 -0.72 25.72
C GLY A 72 20.07 -2.15 25.19
N ARG A 73 19.00 -2.55 24.49
CA ARG A 73 18.82 -3.88 23.90
C ARG A 73 18.79 -3.83 22.35
N PRO A 74 19.88 -3.41 21.69
CA PRO A 74 19.90 -3.27 20.23
C PRO A 74 19.71 -4.60 19.49
N GLN A 75 20.02 -5.73 20.13
CA GLN A 75 19.82 -7.07 19.57
C GLN A 75 18.34 -7.49 19.42
N ASP A 76 17.40 -6.80 20.10
CA ASP A 76 15.96 -7.08 20.04
C ASP A 76 15.22 -6.07 19.14
N MET A 77 15.95 -5.25 18.40
CA MET A 77 15.41 -4.28 17.44
C MET A 77 15.07 -4.98 16.11
N PHE A 78 14.07 -4.45 15.42
CA PHE A 78 13.83 -4.75 14.02
C PHE A 78 14.80 -3.93 13.17
N SER A 79 15.86 -4.57 12.68
CA SER A 79 16.94 -3.94 11.92
C SER A 79 17.69 -4.96 11.05
N ASP A 80 18.53 -4.49 10.14
CA ASP A 80 19.33 -5.35 9.25
C ASP A 80 20.36 -6.21 10.01
N THR A 81 20.74 -5.82 11.22
CA THR A 81 21.76 -6.51 12.02
C THR A 81 21.19 -7.38 13.14
N ALA A 82 19.92 -7.19 13.49
CA ALA A 82 19.21 -7.95 14.51
C ALA A 82 18.04 -8.72 13.90
N ILE A 83 16.80 -8.33 14.19
CA ILE A 83 15.60 -8.99 13.66
C ILE A 83 15.27 -8.39 12.28
N GLN A 84 15.60 -9.10 11.22
CA GLN A 84 15.47 -8.60 9.85
C GLN A 84 14.04 -8.74 9.31
N LEU A 85 13.53 -7.64 8.74
CA LEU A 85 12.26 -7.59 7.99
C LEU A 85 12.54 -7.15 6.55
N GLN A 86 13.08 -8.06 5.74
CA GLN A 86 13.46 -7.75 4.36
C GLN A 86 12.26 -7.78 3.39
N PRO A 87 12.18 -6.86 2.40
CA PRO A 87 11.12 -6.84 1.40
C PRO A 87 11.40 -7.82 0.26
N VAL A 88 11.37 -9.12 0.55
CA VAL A 88 11.75 -10.21 -0.38
C VAL A 88 10.99 -10.15 -1.71
N PHE A 89 9.71 -9.81 -1.70
CA PHE A 89 8.91 -9.70 -2.94
C PHE A 89 9.36 -8.52 -3.81
N ALA A 90 9.70 -7.37 -3.23
CA ALA A 90 10.24 -6.27 -4.03
C ALA A 90 11.63 -6.60 -4.59
N GLN A 91 12.44 -7.33 -3.80
CA GLN A 91 13.75 -7.81 -4.23
C GLN A 91 13.65 -8.85 -5.36
N SER A 92 12.64 -9.73 -5.35
CA SER A 92 12.44 -10.73 -6.41
C SER A 92 12.06 -10.08 -7.74
N GLU A 93 11.21 -9.05 -7.73
CA GLU A 93 10.86 -8.26 -8.92
C GLU A 93 12.09 -7.54 -9.49
N HIS A 94 12.87 -6.89 -8.63
CA HIS A 94 14.06 -6.15 -9.04
C HIS A 94 15.17 -7.07 -9.60
N SER A 95 15.31 -8.29 -9.09
CA SER A 95 16.37 -9.22 -9.51
C SER A 95 15.99 -10.09 -10.71
N ASN A 96 14.73 -10.51 -10.85
CA ASN A 96 14.34 -11.50 -11.88
C ASN A 96 13.51 -10.92 -13.01
N ILE A 97 12.77 -9.83 -12.81
CA ILE A 97 11.78 -9.35 -13.79
C ILE A 97 12.26 -8.09 -14.49
N CYS A 98 12.74 -7.09 -13.74
CA CYS A 98 13.25 -5.84 -14.33
C CYS A 98 14.45 -6.02 -15.28
N PRO A 99 15.46 -6.88 -15.01
CA PRO A 99 16.55 -7.11 -15.94
C PRO A 99 16.16 -8.05 -17.09
N THR A 100 15.22 -8.99 -16.87
CA THR A 100 14.76 -9.94 -17.88
C THR A 100 13.86 -9.29 -18.93
N PHE A 101 13.02 -8.30 -18.55
CA PHE A 101 12.19 -7.54 -19.48
C PHE A 101 13.00 -6.75 -20.52
N ILE A 102 14.20 -6.26 -20.17
CA ILE A 102 15.12 -5.59 -21.10
C ILE A 102 15.69 -6.55 -22.15
N LEU A 103 15.85 -7.84 -21.81
CA LEU A 103 16.46 -8.84 -22.70
C LEU A 103 15.50 -9.31 -23.81
N ASP A 104 14.18 -9.25 -23.59
CA ASP A 104 13.20 -9.75 -24.57
C ASP A 104 12.72 -8.66 -25.55
N GLU A 105 12.69 -7.39 -25.14
CA GLU A 105 12.17 -6.30 -25.99
C GLU A 105 13.22 -5.47 -26.75
N THR A 106 14.51 -5.52 -26.37
CA THR A 106 15.58 -4.76 -27.08
C THR A 106 16.89 -5.55 -27.16
N PRO A 107 17.16 -6.32 -28.23
CA PRO A 107 18.39 -7.10 -28.35
C PRO A 107 19.69 -6.27 -28.43
N ASN A 108 19.62 -4.93 -28.56
CA ASN A 108 20.77 -4.07 -28.87
C ASN A 108 21.03 -2.89 -27.90
N GLU A 109 20.25 -2.69 -26.83
CA GLU A 109 20.54 -1.68 -25.80
C GLU A 109 20.36 -2.23 -24.38
N LEU A 110 21.47 -2.51 -23.69
CA LEU A 110 21.51 -2.83 -22.27
C LEU A 110 21.32 -1.55 -21.45
N LYS A 111 20.07 -1.12 -21.23
CA LYS A 111 19.79 0.01 -20.35
C LYS A 111 18.65 -0.29 -19.39
N THR A 112 18.96 -0.39 -18.10
CA THR A 112 17.96 -0.48 -17.02
C THR A 112 17.01 0.72 -17.09
N ILE A 113 15.71 0.50 -16.96
CA ILE A 113 14.66 1.54 -16.97
C ILE A 113 14.87 2.64 -15.91
N SER A 114 15.59 2.33 -14.83
CA SER A 114 16.07 3.27 -13.82
C SER A 114 17.26 2.63 -13.11
N THR A 115 18.37 3.36 -12.98
CA THR A 115 19.46 2.95 -12.07
C THR A 115 18.97 3.22 -10.65
N GLY A 116 18.19 2.28 -10.09
CA GLY A 116 17.70 2.39 -8.72
C GLY A 116 18.84 2.79 -7.78
N LEU A 117 18.58 3.73 -6.87
CA LEU A 117 19.51 4.00 -5.76
C LEU A 117 19.80 2.66 -5.05
N PRO A 118 21.05 2.39 -4.66
CA PRO A 118 21.39 1.15 -3.98
C PRO A 118 20.49 1.02 -2.74
N PHE A 119 19.66 -0.01 -2.73
CA PHE A 119 18.98 -0.47 -1.52
C PHE A 119 20.08 -0.68 -0.47
N PHE A 120 19.91 -0.01 0.68
CA PHE A 120 20.92 0.24 1.72
C PHE A 120 21.89 -0.93 1.95
N LYS A 121 23.17 -0.59 2.07
CA LYS A 121 24.25 -1.45 2.54
C LYS A 121 24.63 -1.05 3.95
#